data_AF-A0A935XZ02-F1
#
_entry.id   AF-A0A935XZ02-F1
#
_cell.length_a   1.000
_cell.length_b   1.000
_cell.length_c   1.000
_cell.angle_alpha   90.00
_cell.angle_beta   90.00
_cell.angle_gamma   90.00
#
_symmetry.space_group_name_H-M   'P 1'
#
loop_
_entity.id
_entity.type
_entity.pdbx_description
1 polymer ?
#
loop_
_entity_poly.entity_id
_entity_poly.type
_entity_poly.pdbx_seq_one_letter_code
_entity_poly.pdbx_strand_id
1 'polypeptide(L)'
;MCGLNYVMQGNLTLGQGSWRQIGGPSPVVITDPRLDNTGINVSQKGTYMLEWTVDNQNCVRKDTVHISFWDSPNFKGTPVIECDNTAENYRFTIGVENGSRRPGQ
;
A
#
# COMPACT_ATOMS: atom_id res chain seq x y z
N MET A 1 2.18 -1.76 -2.90
CA MET A 1 2.85 -1.56 -1.61
C MET A 1 2.52 -2.69 -0.64
N CYS A 2 3.41 -2.96 0.31
CA CYS A 2 3.17 -3.95 1.37
C CYS A 2 2.42 -3.30 2.54
N GLY A 3 1.52 -4.04 3.17
CA GLY A 3 0.67 -3.52 4.27
C GLY A 3 -0.75 -3.19 3.82
N LEU A 4 -1.50 -2.47 4.66
CA LEU A 4 -2.92 -2.12 4.44
C LEU A 4 -3.18 -0.62 4.59
N ASN A 5 -2.12 0.16 4.81
CA ASN A 5 -2.22 1.58 5.12
C ASN A 5 -1.31 2.35 4.16
N TYR A 6 -1.78 3.51 3.71
CA TYR A 6 -1.01 4.40 2.84
C TYR A 6 -1.37 5.86 3.11
N VAL A 7 -0.46 6.76 2.76
CA VAL A 7 -0.72 8.20 2.79
C VAL A 7 -0.84 8.68 1.36
N MET A 8 -2.01 9.15 0.99
CA MET A 8 -2.28 9.74 -0.33
C MET A 8 -1.79 11.18 -0.36
N GLN A 9 -1.39 11.64 -1.54
CA GLN A 9 -0.96 13.01 -1.77
C GLN A 9 -1.70 13.57 -2.99
N GLY A 10 -2.55 14.55 -2.73
CA GLY A 10 -3.26 15.31 -3.74
C GLY A 10 -2.46 16.57 -4.07
N ASN A 11 -2.62 17.06 -5.30
CA ASN A 11 -2.12 18.38 -5.63
C ASN A 11 -3.26 19.39 -5.45
N LEU A 12 -3.09 20.33 -4.51
CA LEU A 12 -4.04 21.41 -4.25
C LEU A 12 -3.31 22.76 -4.29
N THR A 13 -3.54 23.53 -5.36
CA THR A 13 -2.98 24.88 -5.48
C THR A 13 -3.98 25.95 -5.03
N LEU A 14 -5.25 25.80 -5.39
CA LEU A 14 -6.37 26.69 -5.06
C LEU A 14 -7.69 25.89 -4.99
N GLY A 15 -8.65 26.40 -4.23
CA GLY A 15 -9.98 25.80 -4.09
C GLY A 15 -10.07 24.79 -2.94
N GLN A 16 -11.04 23.87 -3.02
CA GLN A 16 -11.25 22.80 -2.05
C GLN A 16 -11.07 21.44 -2.73
N GLY A 17 -10.30 20.57 -2.08
CA GLY A 17 -10.06 19.21 -2.53
C GLY A 17 -10.89 18.18 -1.76
N SER A 18 -11.21 17.07 -2.40
CA SER A 18 -11.78 15.91 -1.72
C SER A 18 -11.39 14.58 -2.37
N TRP A 19 -11.08 13.61 -1.52
CA TRP A 19 -10.83 12.22 -1.90
C TRP A 19 -12.10 11.39 -1.83
N ARG A 20 -12.28 10.49 -2.80
CA ARG A 20 -13.36 9.51 -2.79
C ARG A 20 -12.92 8.20 -3.42
N GLN A 21 -13.31 7.09 -2.80
CA GLN A 21 -13.18 5.78 -3.43
C GLN A 21 -14.15 5.63 -4.60
N ILE A 22 -13.64 5.22 -5.75
CA ILE A 22 -14.44 4.95 -6.95
C ILE A 22 -14.42 3.47 -7.36
N GLY A 23 -13.53 2.66 -6.77
CA GLY A 23 -13.48 1.22 -7.01
C GLY A 23 -12.55 0.49 -6.05
N GLY A 24 -12.70 -0.82 -5.96
CA GLY A 24 -11.84 -1.70 -5.16
C GLY A 24 -12.61 -2.86 -4.52
N PRO A 25 -11.90 -3.81 -3.92
CA PRO A 25 -12.48 -5.04 -3.38
C PRO A 25 -13.24 -4.84 -2.05
N SER A 26 -12.97 -3.76 -1.31
CA SER A 26 -13.67 -3.43 -0.06
C SER A 26 -13.77 -1.92 0.14
N PRO A 27 -14.55 -1.42 1.12
CA PRO A 27 -14.54 0.00 1.47
C PRO A 27 -13.20 0.48 2.03
N VAL A 28 -12.75 1.67 1.62
CA VAL A 28 -11.55 2.36 2.14
C VAL A 28 -11.94 3.28 3.29
N VAL A 29 -11.21 3.23 4.39
CA VAL A 29 -11.31 4.22 5.47
C VAL A 29 -10.34 5.35 5.18
N ILE A 30 -10.87 6.53 4.84
CA ILE A 30 -10.08 7.76 4.62
C ILE A 30 -10.15 8.60 5.90
N THR A 31 -8.99 8.97 6.46
CA THR A 31 -8.91 9.67 7.76
C THR A 31 -9.60 11.03 7.71
N ASP A 32 -9.25 11.83 6.71
CA ASP A 32 -9.96 13.06 6.36
C ASP A 32 -9.96 13.18 4.82
N PRO A 33 -11.12 13.06 4.15
CA PRO A 33 -11.17 13.14 2.70
C PRO A 33 -10.90 14.54 2.17
N ARG A 34 -10.97 15.61 2.99
CA ARG A 34 -10.79 17.00 2.54
C ARG A 34 -9.33 17.47 2.56
N LEU A 35 -8.46 16.73 3.25
CA LEU A 35 -7.02 16.99 3.22
C LEU A 35 -6.41 16.41 1.94
N ASP A 36 -5.59 17.21 1.28
CA ASP A 36 -4.78 16.80 0.13
C ASP A 36 -3.80 15.69 0.53
N ASN A 37 -3.20 15.79 1.72
CA ASN A 37 -2.39 14.76 2.34
C ASN A 37 -3.21 14.02 3.42
N THR A 38 -3.62 12.78 3.13
CA THR A 38 -4.48 12.01 4.05
C THR A 38 -4.16 10.53 4.08
N GLY A 39 -4.30 9.93 5.26
CA GLY A 39 -4.12 8.51 5.48
C GLY A 39 -5.33 7.69 5.05
N ILE A 40 -5.09 6.55 4.40
CA ILE A 40 -6.08 5.53 4.10
C ILE A 40 -5.73 4.21 4.77
N ASN A 41 -6.76 3.47 5.17
CA ASN A 41 -6.67 2.10 5.66
C ASN A 41 -7.66 1.22 4.90
N VAL A 42 -7.26 0.00 4.55
CA VAL A 42 -8.12 -0.98 3.88
C VAL A 42 -8.18 -2.29 4.66
N SER A 43 -9.31 -3.00 4.54
CA SER A 43 -9.50 -4.28 5.26
C SER A 43 -8.98 -5.49 4.48
N GLN A 44 -8.82 -5.37 3.16
CA GLN A 44 -8.45 -6.46 2.27
C GLN A 44 -7.37 -6.03 1.28
N LYS A 45 -6.55 -7.00 0.87
CA LYS A 45 -5.55 -6.82 -0.20
C LYS A 45 -6.22 -6.64 -1.55
N GLY A 46 -5.47 -6.08 -2.50
CA GLY A 46 -5.94 -5.82 -3.86
C GLY A 46 -5.72 -4.36 -4.28
N THR A 47 -6.24 -4.03 -5.46
CA THR A 47 -6.09 -2.70 -6.07
C THR A 47 -7.34 -1.86 -5.81
N TYR A 48 -7.13 -0.66 -5.27
CA TYR A 48 -8.15 0.33 -4.99
C TYR A 48 -7.99 1.53 -5.91
N MET A 49 -9.11 2.10 -6.34
CA MET A 49 -9.16 3.27 -7.22
C MET A 49 -9.75 4.45 -6.42
N LEU A 50 -8.95 5.50 -6.27
CA LEU A 50 -9.31 6.69 -5.50
C LEU A 50 -9.26 7.90 -6.42
N GLU A 51 -10.29 8.76 -6.35
CA GLU A 51 -10.41 9.99 -7.12
C GLU A 51 -10.15 11.20 -6.21
N TRP A 52 -9.22 12.08 -6.61
CA TRP A 52 -9.04 13.41 -6.04
C TRP A 52 -9.83 14.41 -6.88
N THR A 53 -10.76 15.14 -6.27
CA THR A 53 -11.53 16.21 -6.93
C THR A 53 -11.19 17.54 -6.30
N VAL A 54 -10.77 18.51 -7.11
CA VAL A 54 -10.56 19.91 -6.68
C VAL A 54 -11.61 20.79 -7.33
N ASP A 55 -12.31 21.58 -6.54
CA ASP A 55 -13.26 22.60 -7.00
C ASP A 55 -12.77 23.99 -6.57
N ASN A 56 -12.57 24.87 -7.55
CA ASN A 56 -12.33 26.28 -7.32
C ASN A 56 -13.40 27.11 -8.04
N GLN A 57 -14.51 27.38 -7.36
CA GLN A 57 -15.61 28.23 -7.85
C GLN A 57 -16.17 27.75 -9.20
N ASN A 58 -16.59 26.47 -9.26
CA ASN A 58 -17.09 25.77 -10.46
C ASN A 58 -16.00 25.38 -11.48
N CYS A 59 -14.72 25.63 -11.20
CA CYS A 59 -13.63 25.02 -11.95
C CYS A 59 -13.25 23.69 -11.29
N VAL A 60 -13.81 22.59 -11.80
CA VAL A 60 -13.60 21.25 -11.24
C VAL A 60 -12.52 20.49 -12.02
N ARG A 61 -11.52 19.97 -11.30
CA ARG A 61 -10.52 19.04 -11.83
C ARG A 61 -10.54 17.75 -11.04
N LYS A 62 -10.21 16.65 -11.72
CA LYS A 62 -10.19 15.30 -11.14
C LYS A 62 -8.95 14.54 -11.56
N ASP A 63 -8.43 13.73 -10.65
CA ASP A 63 -7.36 12.76 -10.93
C ASP A 63 -7.66 11.43 -10.24
N THR A 64 -7.21 10.33 -10.82
CA THR A 64 -7.45 8.97 -10.31
C THR A 64 -6.14 8.25 -10.05
N VAL A 65 -5.99 7.74 -8.83
CA VAL A 65 -4.83 6.94 -8.42
C VAL A 65 -5.23 5.49 -8.18
N HIS A 66 -4.33 4.58 -8.55
CA HIS A 66 -4.48 3.14 -8.33
C HIS A 66 -3.49 2.69 -7.27
N ILE A 67 -4.00 2.17 -6.16
CA ILE A 67 -3.19 1.75 -5.01
C ILE A 67 -3.37 0.26 -4.80
N SER A 68 -2.31 -0.51 -5.04
CA SER A 68 -2.31 -1.96 -4.83
C SER A 68 -1.67 -2.34 -3.50
N PHE A 69 -2.45 -2.96 -2.62
CA PHE A 69 -2.00 -3.52 -1.35
C PHE A 69 -1.68 -5.01 -1.49
N TRP A 70 -0.44 -5.38 -1.15
CA TRP A 70 0.09 -6.73 -1.23
C TRP A 70 0.45 -7.26 0.16
N ASP A 71 0.61 -8.58 0.26
CA ASP A 71 1.14 -9.18 1.48
C ASP A 71 2.63 -8.89 1.61
N SER A 72 3.03 -8.52 2.82
CA SER A 72 4.43 -8.29 3.13
C SER A 72 5.05 -9.63 3.50
N PRO A 73 6.20 -10.01 2.91
CA PRO A 73 6.93 -11.16 3.40
C PRO A 73 7.31 -10.96 4.86
N ASN A 74 7.12 -11.99 5.68
CA ASN A 74 7.58 -12.06 7.05
C ASN A 74 8.44 -13.31 7.28
N PHE A 75 9.28 -13.27 8.31
CA PHE A 75 10.09 -14.43 8.68
C PHE A 75 9.19 -15.52 9.22
N LYS A 76 9.35 -16.71 8.65
CA LYS A 76 8.73 -17.93 9.13
C LYS A 76 9.69 -18.61 10.11
N GLY A 77 9.30 -18.61 11.38
CA GLY A 77 10.07 -19.25 12.44
C GLY A 77 11.43 -18.59 12.69
N THR A 78 12.33 -19.36 13.31
CA THR A 78 13.68 -18.90 13.65
C THR A 78 14.65 -19.23 12.52
N PRO A 79 15.58 -18.33 12.15
CA PRO A 79 16.66 -18.66 11.22
C PRO A 79 17.46 -19.86 11.70
N VAL A 80 17.70 -20.82 10.82
CA VAL A 80 18.48 -22.01 11.12
C VAL A 80 19.92 -21.76 10.70
N ILE A 81 20.85 -21.96 11.63
CA ILE A 81 22.28 -21.91 11.38
C ILE A 81 22.82 -23.32 11.54
N GLU A 82 23.36 -23.86 10.46
CA GLU A 82 23.97 -25.19 10.44
C GLU A 82 25.47 -25.03 10.18
N CYS A 83 26.29 -25.67 11.01
CA CYS A 83 27.71 -25.84 10.76
C CYS A 83 27.93 -27.22 10.14
N ASP A 84 28.81 -27.33 9.15
CA ASP A 84 29.25 -28.64 8.69
C ASP A 84 30.20 -29.30 9.70
N ASN A 85 30.47 -30.60 9.48
CA ASN A 85 31.26 -31.41 10.41
C ASN A 85 32.75 -31.03 10.44
N THR A 86 33.21 -30.22 9.48
CA THR A 86 34.58 -29.69 9.41
C THR A 86 34.70 -28.30 10.03
N ALA A 87 33.58 -27.66 10.39
CA ALA A 87 33.50 -26.27 10.85
C ALA A 87 34.08 -25.25 9.84
N GLU A 88 34.14 -25.62 8.57
CA GLU A 88 34.67 -24.80 7.48
C GLU A 88 33.55 -24.12 6.71
N ASN A 89 32.35 -24.71 6.70
CA ASN A 89 31.19 -24.13 6.03
C ASN A 89 30.01 -23.95 6.99
N TYR A 90 29.36 -22.80 6.86
CA TYR A 90 28.16 -22.44 7.62
C TYR A 90 27.03 -22.21 6.64
N ARG A 91 25.88 -22.84 6.89
CA ARG A 91 24.66 -22.64 6.12
C ARG A 91 23.65 -21.86 6.95
N PHE A 92 23.21 -20.74 6.41
CA PHE A 92 22.16 -19.92 6.98
C PHE A 92 20.87 -20.11 6.18
N THR A 93 19.83 -20.62 6.83
CA THR A 93 18.52 -20.83 6.19
C THR A 93 17.47 -19.96 6.86
N ILE A 94 16.80 -19.14 6.06
CA ILE A 94 15.67 -18.31 6.50
C ILE A 94 14.40 -18.83 5.83
N GLY A 95 13.38 -19.16 6.64
CA GLY A 95 12.02 -19.32 6.14
C GLY A 95 11.36 -17.97 5.92
N VAL A 96 10.67 -17.77 4.79
CA VAL A 96 9.85 -16.58 4.53
C VAL A 96 8.46 -17.04 4.11
N GLU A 97 7.42 -16.37 4.60
CA GLU A 97 6.02 -16.62 4.23
C GLU A 97 5.26 -15.31 3.96
N ASN A 98 4.01 -15.41 3.49
CA ASN A 98 3.11 -14.28 3.22
C ASN A 98 3.65 -13.20 2.27
N GLY A 99 4.61 -13.50 1.39
CA GLY A 99 5.05 -12.56 0.35
C GLY A 99 4.23 -12.69 -0.93
N SER A 100 3.72 -11.59 -1.48
CA SER A 100 3.15 -11.58 -2.84
C SER A 100 4.21 -11.17 -3.87
N ARG A 101 4.28 -11.85 -5.02
CA ARG A 101 5.08 -11.39 -6.17
C ARG A 101 4.28 -10.37 -6.98
N ARG A 102 4.92 -9.27 -7.39
CA ARG A 102 4.33 -8.35 -8.38
C ARG A 102 4.35 -9.04 -9.75
N PRO A 103 3.22 -9.15 -10.46
CA PRO A 103 3.21 -9.71 -11.81
C PRO A 103 4.07 -8.84 -12.75
N GLY A 104 4.99 -9.45 -13.49
CA GLY A 104 5.80 -8.78 -14.53
C GLY A 104 7.09 -8.10 -14.06
N GLN A 105 7.59 -8.43 -12.86
CA GLN A 105 8.97 -8.15 -12.45
C GLN A 105 9.77 -9.44 -12.27
#